data_AF-A0A3N4K641-F1
#
_entry.id   AF-A0A3N4K641-F1
#
_cell.length_a   1.000
_cell.length_b   1.000
_cell.length_c   1.000
_cell.angle_alpha   90.00
_cell.angle_beta   90.00
_cell.angle_gamma   90.00
#
_symmetry.space_group_name_H-M   'P 1'
#
loop_
_entity.id
_entity.type
_entity.pdbx_description
1 polymer ?
#
loop_
_entity_poly.entity_id
_entity_poly.type
_entity_poly.pdbx_seq_one_letter_code
_entity_poly.pdbx_strand_id
1 'polypeptide(L)'
;AVTQIADGQIQAPSAVGAATGFEGVAANLAASVANVVVPQTPQQCVRQNGLPVRVTLEKGVLTDHLGRTGYIADNRQLQFDAPPQGGAIYTAGFSACPDGSLGLGGSNVFYACGSSDFSNLYDTPIYPDNCHEVYLMLG
;
A
#
# COMPACT_ATOMS: atom_id res chain seq x y z
N ALA A 1 3.97 -4.80 -0.49
CA ALA A 1 2.90 -5.69 -0.99
C ALA A 1 1.86 -5.78 0.11
N VAL A 2 0.58 -5.68 -0.25
CA VAL A 2 -0.54 -5.64 0.69
C VAL A 2 -1.04 -7.05 0.98
N THR A 3 -1.38 -7.34 2.24
CA THR A 3 -1.83 -8.65 2.72
C THR A 3 -3.28 -8.58 3.20
N GLN A 4 -4.03 -9.67 3.03
CA GLN A 4 -5.40 -9.81 3.53
C GLN A 4 -5.41 -10.77 4.72
N ILE A 5 -6.15 -10.44 5.78
CA ILE A 5 -6.40 -11.35 6.89
C ILE A 5 -7.79 -12.02 6.76
N ALA A 6 -7.98 -13.11 7.50
CA ALA A 6 -9.11 -14.03 7.31
C ALA A 6 -10.49 -13.38 7.53
N ASP A 7 -10.56 -12.29 8.29
CA ASP A 7 -11.78 -11.53 8.59
C ASP A 7 -12.10 -10.42 7.56
N GLY A 8 -11.34 -10.33 6.46
CA GLY A 8 -11.61 -9.35 5.39
C GLY A 8 -10.84 -8.04 5.49
N GLN A 9 -10.08 -7.82 6.55
CA GLN A 9 -9.24 -6.63 6.62
C GLN A 9 -7.97 -6.77 5.78
N ILE A 10 -7.46 -5.62 5.39
CA ILE A 10 -6.26 -5.50 4.56
C ILE A 10 -5.19 -4.72 5.32
N GLN A 11 -3.98 -5.27 5.30
CA GLN A 11 -2.81 -4.69 5.94
C GLN A 11 -1.69 -4.40 4.94
N ALA A 12 -1.02 -3.26 5.11
CA ALA A 12 0.25 -2.95 4.49
C ALA A 12 1.40 -3.18 5.49
N PRO A 13 2.54 -3.74 5.03
CA PRO A 13 3.75 -3.78 5.84
C PRO A 13 4.30 -2.37 6.01
N SER A 14 4.81 -2.07 7.21
CA SER A 14 5.46 -0.80 7.50
C SER A 14 6.70 -0.63 6.60
N ALA A 15 6.63 0.25 5.61
CA ALA A 15 7.81 0.67 4.86
C ALA A 15 8.55 1.72 5.70
N VAL A 16 9.58 1.31 6.44
CA VAL A 16 10.52 2.26 7.06
C VAL A 16 11.47 2.76 5.98
N GLY A 17 11.48 4.08 5.75
CA GLY A 17 12.67 4.79 5.25
C GLY A 17 12.44 5.69 4.03
N ALA A 18 11.91 6.89 4.28
CA ALA A 18 12.31 8.07 3.52
C ALA A 18 13.84 8.24 3.67
N ALA A 19 14.57 8.36 2.56
CA ALA A 19 16.00 8.58 2.56
C ALA A 19 16.32 10.00 3.07
N THR A 20 16.80 10.11 4.30
CA THR A 20 17.49 11.31 4.81
C THR A 20 18.59 10.92 5.78
N GLY A 21 19.85 11.24 5.45
CA GLY A 21 20.96 11.23 6.42
C GLY A 21 22.29 10.74 5.85
N PHE A 22 23.09 11.64 5.28
CA PHE A 22 24.50 11.41 4.99
C PHE A 22 25.33 12.02 6.13
N GLU A 23 25.86 11.19 7.02
CA GLU A 23 26.92 11.52 7.99
C GLU A 23 27.64 10.19 8.25
N GLY A 24 28.93 9.93 8.05
CA GLY A 24 30.12 10.73 7.80
C GLY A 24 31.26 10.03 8.55
N VAL A 25 32.09 9.21 7.87
CA VAL A 25 33.44 8.82 8.33
C VAL A 25 34.37 8.76 7.12
N ALA A 26 35.45 9.53 7.20
CA ALA A 26 36.38 9.82 6.12
C ALA A 26 37.42 8.72 5.87
N ALA A 27 37.77 8.51 4.60
CA ALA A 27 39.11 8.15 4.18
C ALA A 27 39.37 8.71 2.77
N ASN A 28 40.29 9.67 2.68
CA ASN A 28 40.85 10.17 1.42
C ASN A 28 41.76 9.11 0.79
N LEU A 29 41.53 8.73 -0.46
CA LEU A 29 42.60 8.51 -1.43
C LEU A 29 42.06 8.51 -2.87
N ALA A 30 42.79 9.20 -3.75
CA ALA A 30 42.47 9.52 -5.13
C ALA A 30 42.33 8.29 -6.06
N ALA A 31 41.42 8.38 -7.03
CA ALA A 31 41.70 8.26 -8.47
C ALA A 31 40.50 7.75 -9.29
N SER A 32 40.34 8.34 -10.46
CA SER A 32 39.54 7.92 -11.64
C SER A 32 38.02 7.86 -11.52
N VAL A 33 37.39 8.69 -12.37
CA VAL A 33 36.01 8.62 -12.82
C VAL A 33 35.67 7.19 -13.22
N ALA A 34 34.81 6.53 -12.45
CA ALA A 34 34.14 5.31 -12.86
C ALA A 34 32.65 5.51 -12.60
N ASN A 35 31.84 5.39 -13.65
CA ASN A 35 30.39 5.30 -13.53
C ASN A 35 30.06 4.22 -12.50
N VAL A 36 29.60 4.65 -11.32
CA VAL A 36 29.00 3.73 -10.35
C VAL A 36 27.64 3.35 -10.91
N VAL A 37 27.61 2.31 -11.75
CA VAL A 37 26.40 1.53 -11.93
C VAL A 37 26.20 0.82 -10.60
N VAL A 38 25.46 1.46 -9.69
CA VAL A 38 24.93 0.77 -8.51
C VAL A 38 24.05 -0.35 -9.07
N PRO A 39 24.33 -1.64 -8.82
CA PRO A 39 23.34 -2.66 -9.02
C PRO A 39 22.21 -2.30 -8.07
N GLN A 40 21.12 -1.76 -8.60
CA GLN A 40 19.85 -1.68 -7.90
C GLN A 40 19.46 -3.14 -7.65
N THR A 41 19.98 -3.71 -6.55
CA THR A 41 19.38 -4.90 -5.97
C THR A 41 17.92 -4.53 -5.82
N PRO A 42 16.98 -5.28 -6.43
CA PRO A 42 15.58 -5.07 -6.17
C PRO A 42 15.46 -5.08 -4.65
N GLN A 43 15.08 -3.96 -4.06
CA GLN A 43 14.74 -3.89 -2.65
C GLN A 43 13.66 -4.96 -2.48
N GLN A 44 14.09 -6.13 -2.02
CA GLN A 44 13.24 -7.27 -1.90
C GLN A 44 12.37 -6.93 -0.70
N CYS A 45 11.19 -6.37 -0.97
CA CYS A 45 10.22 -6.06 0.06
C CYS A 45 10.06 -7.32 0.88
N VAL A 46 10.60 -7.31 2.11
CA VAL A 46 10.63 -8.48 2.98
C VAL A 46 9.18 -8.88 3.17
N ARG A 47 8.80 -10.03 2.60
CA ARG A 47 7.43 -10.55 2.71
C ARG A 47 7.25 -11.08 4.13
N GLN A 48 6.85 -10.22 5.06
CA GLN A 48 6.30 -10.68 6.32
C GLN A 48 4.83 -11.01 6.10
N ASN A 49 4.55 -12.32 6.07
CA ASN A 49 3.22 -12.94 5.95
C ASN A 49 2.39 -12.56 4.72
N GLY A 50 2.31 -13.49 3.76
CA GLY A 50 1.20 -13.54 2.81
C GLY A 50 1.55 -13.21 1.36
N LEU A 51 0.81 -13.84 0.46
CA LEU A 51 0.79 -13.50 -0.95
C LEU A 51 0.16 -12.11 -1.11
N PRO A 52 0.60 -11.30 -2.11
CA PRO A 52 -0.09 -10.06 -2.42
C PRO A 52 -1.58 -10.32 -2.67
N VAL A 53 -2.45 -9.46 -2.14
CA VAL A 53 -3.89 -9.54 -2.44
C VAL A 53 -4.08 -9.35 -3.93
N ARG A 54 -4.60 -10.39 -4.59
CA ARG A 54 -4.99 -10.32 -6.00
C ARG A 54 -6.40 -9.79 -6.08
N VAL A 55 -6.56 -8.71 -6.82
CA VAL A 55 -7.84 -8.02 -7.00
C VAL A 55 -8.17 -7.93 -8.49
N THR A 56 -9.46 -7.97 -8.79
CA THR A 56 -10.03 -7.63 -10.09
C THR A 56 -10.75 -6.32 -9.95
N LEU A 57 -10.53 -5.39 -10.89
CA LEU A 57 -11.28 -4.16 -10.98
C LEU A 57 -12.15 -4.21 -12.23
N GLU A 58 -13.46 -4.27 -12.06
CA GLU A 58 -14.42 -4.27 -13.16
C GLU A 58 -15.53 -3.25 -12.89
N LYS A 59 -15.76 -2.33 -13.85
CA LYS A 59 -16.83 -1.30 -13.77
C LYS A 59 -16.82 -0.54 -12.44
N GLY A 60 -15.63 -0.31 -11.90
CA GLY A 60 -15.42 0.40 -10.63
C GLY A 60 -15.68 -0.41 -9.37
N VAL A 61 -15.93 -1.71 -9.47
CA VAL A 61 -16.02 -2.64 -8.35
C VAL A 61 -14.71 -3.39 -8.21
N LEU A 62 -14.12 -3.33 -7.02
CA LEU A 62 -12.92 -4.08 -6.67
C LEU A 62 -13.35 -5.42 -6.06
N THR A 63 -12.76 -6.53 -6.49
CA THR A 63 -13.10 -7.88 -5.99
C THR A 63 -11.82 -8.67 -5.75
N ASP A 64 -11.67 -9.32 -4.60
CA ASP A 64 -10.52 -10.18 -4.34
C ASP A 64 -10.65 -11.58 -5.00
N HIS A 65 -9.58 -12.36 -4.94
CA HIS A 65 -9.55 -13.74 -5.43
C HIS A 65 -10.53 -14.71 -4.76
N LEU A 66 -11.12 -14.34 -3.62
CA LEU A 66 -12.15 -15.13 -2.91
C LEU A 66 -13.57 -14.70 -3.32
N GLY A 67 -13.70 -13.75 -4.25
CA GLY A 67 -14.99 -13.23 -4.70
C GLY A 67 -15.62 -12.21 -3.74
N ARG A 68 -14.83 -11.66 -2.81
CA ARG A 68 -15.31 -10.63 -1.87
C ARG A 68 -15.16 -9.25 -2.48
N THR A 69 -16.14 -8.39 -2.21
CA THR A 69 -16.13 -7.01 -2.70
C THR A 69 -15.23 -6.16 -1.82
N GLY A 70 -14.27 -5.48 -2.43
CA GLY A 70 -13.48 -4.42 -1.82
C GLY A 70 -14.33 -3.17 -1.59
N TYR A 71 -14.33 -2.63 -0.38
CA TYR A 71 -15.16 -1.50 0.00
C TYR A 71 -14.47 -0.63 1.06
N ILE A 72 -14.89 0.63 1.15
CA ILE A 72 -14.53 1.51 2.26
C ILE A 72 -15.61 1.42 3.32
N ALA A 73 -15.25 0.92 4.50
CA ALA A 73 -16.14 0.84 5.66
C ALA A 73 -16.46 2.23 6.24
N ASP A 74 -17.44 2.29 7.14
CA ASP A 74 -17.85 3.53 7.84
C ASP A 74 -16.70 4.17 8.65
N ASN A 75 -15.78 3.33 9.15
CA ASN A 75 -14.54 3.73 9.80
C ASN A 75 -13.39 4.07 8.84
N ARG A 76 -13.68 4.24 7.53
CA ARG A 76 -12.74 4.62 6.46
C ARG A 76 -11.76 3.52 6.01
N GLN A 77 -11.83 2.32 6.59
CA GLN A 77 -10.91 1.23 6.25
C GLN A 77 -11.27 0.57 4.92
N LEU A 78 -10.26 0.23 4.11
CA LEU A 78 -10.40 -0.65 2.96
C LEU A 78 -10.48 -2.11 3.44
N GLN A 79 -11.62 -2.74 3.19
CA GLN A 79 -11.91 -4.14 3.58
C GLN A 79 -12.44 -4.93 2.39
N PHE A 80 -12.48 -6.25 2.51
CA PHE A 80 -13.03 -7.18 1.53
C PHE A 80 -13.97 -8.17 2.19
N ASP A 81 -15.28 -8.06 1.91
CA ASP A 81 -16.31 -8.94 2.45
C ASP A 81 -17.34 -9.38 1.40
N ALA A 82 -18.08 -10.44 1.71
CA ALA A 82 -19.18 -10.95 0.91
C ALA A 82 -20.37 -11.32 1.83
N PRO A 83 -21.41 -10.48 1.94
CA PRO A 83 -21.53 -9.13 1.37
C PRO A 83 -20.68 -8.08 2.11
N PRO A 84 -20.44 -6.89 1.53
CA PRO A 84 -19.93 -5.74 2.27
C PRO A 84 -20.72 -5.48 3.55
N GLN A 85 -20.02 -5.02 4.60
CA GLN A 85 -20.67 -4.67 5.85
C GLN A 85 -21.62 -3.48 5.67
N GLY A 86 -22.69 -3.47 6.47
CA GLY A 86 -23.65 -2.36 6.47
C GLY A 86 -22.98 -1.04 6.85
N GLY A 87 -23.35 0.04 6.16
CA GLY A 87 -22.74 1.37 6.39
C GLY A 87 -21.49 1.64 5.55
N ALA A 88 -21.11 0.74 4.63
CA ALA A 88 -20.05 0.98 3.66
C ALA A 88 -20.23 2.33 2.94
N ILE A 89 -19.17 3.15 2.94
CA ILE A 89 -19.11 4.46 2.30
C ILE A 89 -18.97 4.30 0.78
N TYR A 90 -18.14 3.35 0.36
CA TYR A 90 -17.92 3.02 -1.04
C TYR A 90 -17.93 1.52 -1.24
N THR A 91 -18.81 1.01 -2.11
CA THR A 91 -18.77 -0.37 -2.62
C THR A 91 -18.38 -0.43 -4.10
N ALA A 92 -18.23 0.73 -4.73
CA ALA A 92 -17.84 0.93 -6.12
C ALA A 92 -17.24 2.35 -6.28
N GLY A 93 -16.76 2.68 -7.48
CA GLY A 93 -16.12 3.97 -7.77
C GLY A 93 -14.61 3.92 -7.73
N PHE A 94 -14.04 2.71 -7.60
CA PHE A 94 -12.62 2.49 -7.78
C PHE A 94 -12.21 2.65 -9.25
N SER A 95 -10.96 3.02 -9.51
CA SER A 95 -10.41 3.16 -10.86
C SER A 95 -8.97 2.68 -10.93
N ALA A 96 -8.47 2.44 -12.14
CA ALA A 96 -7.05 2.29 -12.39
C ALA A 96 -6.52 3.63 -12.90
N CYS A 97 -5.54 4.20 -12.20
CA CYS A 97 -4.85 5.41 -12.61
C CYS A 97 -3.83 5.11 -13.72
N PRO A 98 -3.40 6.13 -14.52
CA PRO A 98 -2.44 5.93 -15.61
C PRO A 98 -1.10 5.35 -15.19
N ASP A 99 -0.72 5.52 -13.92
CA ASP A 99 0.49 4.97 -13.31
C ASP A 99 0.33 3.54 -12.79
N GLY A 100 -0.84 2.93 -13.00
CA GLY A 100 -1.18 1.58 -12.54
C GLY A 100 -1.62 1.52 -11.08
N SER A 101 -1.73 2.64 -10.37
CA SER A 101 -2.26 2.65 -9.00
C SER A 101 -3.80 2.56 -8.97
N LEU A 102 -4.34 2.05 -7.87
CA LEU A 102 -5.77 2.08 -7.58
C LEU A 102 -6.18 3.51 -7.21
N GLY A 103 -7.24 4.01 -7.84
CA GLY A 103 -7.87 5.28 -7.54
C GLY A 103 -9.22 5.10 -6.86
N LEU A 104 -9.62 6.10 -6.07
CA LEU A 104 -10.95 6.25 -5.49
C LEU A 104 -11.23 7.75 -5.29
N GLY A 105 -12.42 8.22 -5.68
CA GLY A 105 -12.84 9.60 -5.41
C GLY A 105 -11.95 10.70 -6.02
N GLY A 106 -11.18 10.39 -7.08
CA GLY A 106 -10.25 11.32 -7.73
C GLY A 106 -8.84 11.37 -7.11
N SER A 107 -8.57 10.56 -6.08
CA SER A 107 -7.24 10.36 -5.51
C SER A 107 -6.77 8.92 -5.74
N ASN A 108 -5.46 8.69 -5.80
CA ASN A 108 -4.83 7.37 -5.75
C ASN A 108 -4.01 7.15 -4.47
N VAL A 109 -4.14 8.07 -3.51
CA VAL A 109 -3.48 8.01 -2.22
C VAL A 109 -4.37 7.26 -1.24
N PHE A 110 -3.83 6.20 -0.68
CA PHE A 110 -4.37 5.51 0.49
C PHE A 110 -3.43 5.76 1.68
N TYR A 111 -3.89 5.42 2.88
CA TYR A 111 -3.14 5.62 4.11
C TYR A 111 -2.99 4.30 4.83
N ALA A 112 -1.74 3.92 5.10
CA ALA A 112 -1.43 2.84 6.00
C ALA A 112 -1.28 3.42 7.40
N CYS A 113 -2.23 3.10 8.29
CA CYS A 113 -2.24 3.62 9.65
C CYS A 113 -2.16 2.47 10.68
N GLY A 114 -1.20 2.52 11.60
CA GLY A 114 -0.94 1.44 12.56
C GLY A 114 0.49 1.38 13.09
N SER A 115 0.80 0.36 13.89
CA SER A 115 2.12 0.19 14.55
C SER A 115 3.06 -0.75 13.79
N SER A 116 4.32 -0.83 14.26
CA SER A 116 5.57 -1.31 13.65
C SER A 116 5.52 -2.49 12.68
N ASP A 117 4.58 -3.41 12.83
CA ASP A 117 4.62 -4.68 12.09
C ASP A 117 3.58 -4.71 10.95
N PHE A 118 2.38 -4.15 11.16
CA PHE A 118 1.30 -4.13 10.19
C PHE A 118 0.40 -2.90 10.38
N SER A 119 0.00 -2.28 9.27
CA SER A 119 -0.91 -1.14 9.23
C SER A 119 -2.16 -1.47 8.45
N ASN A 120 -3.34 -1.08 8.93
CA ASN A 120 -4.56 -1.20 8.12
C ASN A 120 -4.59 -0.11 7.05
N LEU A 121 -5.29 -0.37 5.94
CA LEU A 121 -5.43 0.59 4.84
C LEU A 121 -6.70 1.43 4.96
N TYR A 122 -6.58 2.73 4.69
CA TYR A 122 -7.66 3.71 4.77
C TYR A 122 -7.69 4.63 3.55
N ASP A 123 -8.85 5.19 3.21
CA ASP A 123 -8.98 6.20 2.14
C ASP A 123 -8.72 7.64 2.62
N THR A 124 -8.48 7.83 3.92
CA THR A 124 -8.17 9.11 4.57
C THR A 124 -7.27 8.84 5.77
N PRO A 125 -6.43 9.80 6.20
CA PRO A 125 -5.66 9.63 7.43
C PRO A 125 -6.63 9.65 8.63
N ILE A 126 -6.66 8.57 9.41
CA ILE A 126 -7.49 8.47 10.62
C ILE A 126 -6.71 8.70 11.93
N TYR A 127 -5.37 8.64 11.87
CA TYR A 127 -4.47 8.94 12.98
C TYR A 127 -3.43 9.98 12.53
N PRO A 128 -3.48 11.22 13.05
CA PRO A 128 -2.66 12.33 12.56
C PRO A 128 -1.15 12.05 12.54
N ASP A 129 -0.65 11.37 13.57
CA ASP A 129 0.78 11.11 13.75
C ASP A 129 1.18 9.66 13.41
N ASN A 130 0.23 8.85 12.94
CA ASN A 130 0.47 7.43 12.73
C ASN A 130 -0.19 6.88 11.46
N CYS A 131 -0.01 7.61 10.37
CA CYS A 131 -0.41 7.23 9.03
C CYS A 131 0.69 7.61 8.04
N HIS A 132 0.92 6.77 7.03
CA HIS A 132 1.78 7.08 5.90
C HIS A 132 1.04 6.85 4.59
N GLU A 133 1.29 7.72 3.62
CA GLU A 133 0.73 7.58 2.27
C GLU A 133 1.26 6.32 1.60
N VAL A 134 0.37 5.60 0.94
CA VAL A 134 0.68 4.41 0.17
C VAL A 134 -0.10 4.41 -1.14
N TYR A 135 0.54 3.88 -2.18
CA TYR A 135 -0.04 3.71 -3.51
C TYR A 135 -0.26 2.22 -3.75
N LEU A 136 -1.49 1.83 -4.04
CA LEU A 136 -1.87 0.44 -4.23
C LEU A 136 -1.74 0.08 -5.70
N MET A 137 -0.65 -0.58 -6.07
CA MET A 137 -0.38 -0.95 -7.47
C MET A 137 -1.26 -2.12 -7.91
N LEU A 138 -1.97 -1.93 -9.02
CA LEU A 138 -2.70 -2.96 -9.75
C LEU A 138 -1.71 -3.66 -10.70
N GLY A 139 -1.50 -4.97 -10.52
CA GLY A 139 -0.53 -5.76 -11.28
C GLY A 139 -0.94 -7.21 -11.48
#